data_AF-A0A4Q0Z522-F1
#
_entry.id   AF-A0A4Q0Z522-F1
#
_cell.length_a   1.000
_cell.length_b   1.000
_cell.length_c   1.000
_cell.angle_alpha   90.00
_cell.angle_beta   90.00
_cell.angle_gamma   90.00
#
_symmetry.space_group_name_H-M   'P 1'
#
loop_
_entity.id
_entity.type
_entity.pdbx_description
1 polymer ?
#
loop_
_entity_poly.entity_id
_entity_poly.type
_entity_poly.pdbx_seq_one_letter_code
_entity_poly.pdbx_strand_id
1 'polypeptide(L)'
;MIYLIFKLIHIFSVLIYAGFLFTDNLILMRMQKVLSKDKYDEVRGYFKAFTKVLVPKALVFAVISGIYLLYINFGVIEDSGLSNFQILLLIKSILGLWLGLRGILQVFFGIQPFVFKGHTLPFVLVITIVLLSQIMWYV
;
A
#
# COMPACT_ATOMS: atom_id res chain seq x y z
N MET A 1 -13.85 11.66 -17.41
CA MET A 1 -13.16 12.54 -16.44
C MET A 1 -13.09 11.95 -15.03
N ILE A 2 -14.19 11.47 -14.44
CA ILE A 2 -14.22 10.91 -13.08
C ILE A 2 -13.21 9.75 -12.91
N TYR A 3 -13.19 8.80 -13.85
CA TYR A 3 -12.21 7.69 -13.83
C TYR A 3 -10.76 8.17 -13.71
N LEU A 4 -10.38 9.17 -14.51
CA LEU A 4 -9.02 9.71 -14.51
C LEU A 4 -8.68 10.35 -13.16
N ILE A 5 -9.61 11.10 -12.56
CA ILE A 5 -9.43 11.72 -11.24
C ILE A 5 -9.15 10.65 -10.19
N PHE A 6 -9.98 9.60 -10.12
CA PHE A 6 -9.79 8.50 -9.17
C PHE A 6 -8.49 7.74 -9.42
N LYS A 7 -8.11 7.52 -10.69
CA LYS A 7 -6.83 6.89 -11.05
C LYS A 7 -5.64 7.72 -10.58
N LEU A 8 -5.66 9.03 -10.77
CA LEU A 8 -4.58 9.92 -10.33
C LEU A 8 -4.48 9.98 -8.81
N ILE A 9 -5.62 10.10 -8.11
CA ILE A 9 -5.69 10.05 -6.64
C ILE A 9 -5.10 8.73 -6.14
N HIS A 10 -5.49 7.61 -6.75
CA HIS A 10 -5.01 6.29 -6.37
C HIS A 10 -3.49 6.18 -6.51
N ILE A 11 -2.95 6.52 -7.70
CA ILE A 11 -1.52 6.44 -7.98
C ILE A 11 -0.74 7.32 -7.00
N PHE A 12 -1.16 8.58 -6.81
CA PHE A 12 -0.49 9.50 -5.90
C PHE A 12 -0.49 8.98 -4.45
N SER A 13 -1.64 8.45 -4.00
CA SER A 13 -1.79 7.90 -2.66
C SER A 13 -0.93 6.65 -2.44
N VAL A 14 -0.89 5.74 -3.42
CA VAL A 14 -0.03 4.56 -3.38
C VAL A 14 1.45 4.95 -3.41
N LEU A 15 1.84 5.96 -4.18
CA LEU A 15 3.23 6.46 -4.20
C LEU A 15 3.68 6.99 -2.84
N ILE A 16 2.82 7.74 -2.13
CA ILE A 16 3.12 8.19 -0.76
C ILE A 16 3.30 7.00 0.18
N TYR A 17 2.36 6.05 0.17
CA TYR A 17 2.40 4.89 1.06
C TYR A 17 3.60 3.99 0.77
N ALA A 18 3.86 3.69 -0.51
CA ALA A 18 5.01 2.92 -0.94
C ALA A 18 6.31 3.65 -0.58
N GLY A 19 6.43 4.95 -0.91
CA GLY A 19 7.61 5.76 -0.60
C GLY A 19 7.96 5.76 0.89
N PHE A 20 6.96 5.80 1.76
CA PHE A 20 7.14 5.59 3.20
C PHE A 20 7.76 4.21 3.50
N LEU A 21 7.19 3.12 2.96
CA LEU A 21 7.68 1.76 3.21
C LEU A 21 9.09 1.53 2.66
N PHE A 22 9.41 2.09 1.48
CA PHE A 22 10.75 2.05 0.90
C PHE A 22 11.76 2.78 1.79
N THR A 23 11.42 3.99 2.23
CA THR A 23 12.29 4.79 3.12
C THR A 23 12.52 4.06 4.44
N ASP A 24 11.46 3.51 5.03
CA ASP A 24 11.53 2.80 6.31
C ASP A 24 12.40 1.54 6.22
N ASN A 25 12.15 0.68 5.23
CA ASN A 25 12.77 -0.64 5.16
C ASN A 25 14.15 -0.65 4.48
N LEU A 26 14.42 0.27 3.54
CA LEU A 26 15.67 0.26 2.77
C LEU A 26 16.65 1.33 3.22
N ILE A 27 16.17 2.50 3.65
CA ILE A 27 17.02 3.66 3.96
C ILE A 27 17.27 3.72 5.47
N LEU A 28 16.22 3.95 6.27
CA LEU A 28 16.36 4.14 7.71
C LEU A 28 16.96 2.91 8.39
N MET A 29 16.53 1.71 8.03
CA MET A 29 17.12 0.46 8.54
C MET A 29 18.61 0.30 8.26
N ARG A 30 19.18 0.98 7.26
CA ARG A 30 20.62 0.97 6.99
C ARG A 30 21.37 2.07 7.73
N MET A 31 20.72 3.20 8.00
CA MET A 31 21.33 4.32 8.72
C MET A 31 21.77 3.97 10.14
N GLN A 32 21.13 2.98 10.79
CA GLN A 32 21.57 2.46 12.10
C GLN A 32 23.02 1.94 12.11
N LYS A 33 23.59 1.59 10.94
CA LYS A 33 24.96 1.11 10.81
C LYS A 33 26.00 2.22 10.74
N VAL A 34 25.56 3.47 10.54
CA VAL A 34 26.44 4.62 10.29
C VAL A 34 26.27 5.68 11.37
N LEU A 35 25.06 5.88 11.88
CA LEU A 35 24.76 6.86 12.91
C LEU A 35 24.96 6.29 14.31
N SER A 36 25.31 7.16 15.27
CA SER A 36 25.16 6.84 16.68
C SER A 36 23.69 6.59 17.01
N LYS A 37 23.43 5.85 18.09
CA LYS A 37 22.06 5.52 18.52
C LYS A 37 21.20 6.78 18.71
N ASP A 38 21.71 7.78 19.42
CA ASP A 38 20.98 9.01 19.70
C ASP A 38 20.62 9.75 18.40
N LYS A 39 21.55 9.82 17.45
CA LYS A 39 21.31 10.48 16.16
C LYS A 39 20.34 9.68 15.28
N TYR A 40 20.41 8.36 15.33
CA TYR A 40 19.46 7.49 14.64
C TYR A 40 18.05 7.69 15.19
N ASP A 41 17.88 7.70 16.51
CA ASP A 41 16.59 7.90 17.16
C ASP A 41 16.00 9.29 16.86
N GLU A 42 16.84 10.33 16.82
CA GLU A 42 16.45 11.69 16.42
C GLU A 42 15.91 11.73 14.97
N VAL A 43 16.65 11.16 14.01
CA VAL A 43 16.24 11.09 12.59
C VAL A 43 14.95 10.27 12.44
N ARG A 44 14.86 9.13 13.14
CA ARG A 44 13.65 8.31 13.19
C ARG A 44 12.45 9.09 13.74
N GLY A 45 12.67 9.93 14.73
CA GLY A 45 11.67 10.80 15.34
C GLY A 45 11.06 11.77 14.32
N TYR A 46 11.90 12.50 13.58
CA TYR A 46 11.45 13.42 12.53
C TYR A 46 10.64 12.69 11.44
N PHE A 47 11.15 11.56 10.96
CA PHE A 47 10.46 10.77 9.96
C PHE A 47 9.09 10.28 10.47
N LYS A 48 9.03 9.72 11.68
CA LYS A 48 7.79 9.24 12.30
C LYS A 48 6.76 10.35 12.45
N ALA A 49 7.18 11.54 12.88
CA ALA A 49 6.29 12.69 13.06
C ALA A 49 5.65 13.10 11.72
N PHE A 50 6.47 13.20 10.67
CA PHE A 50 6.00 13.52 9.32
C PHE A 50 5.05 12.44 8.77
N THR A 51 5.44 11.17 8.86
CA THR A 51 4.67 10.07 8.27
C THR A 51 3.34 9.83 8.98
N LYS A 52 3.27 10.07 10.30
CA LYS A 52 2.03 9.91 11.09
C LYS A 52 0.89 10.81 10.58
N VAL A 53 1.20 11.97 10.00
CA VAL A 53 0.19 12.90 9.50
C VAL A 53 -0.22 12.57 8.06
N LEU A 54 0.75 12.20 7.22
CA LEU A 54 0.55 12.09 5.78
C LEU A 54 0.13 10.67 5.35
N VAL A 55 0.84 9.65 5.81
CA VAL A 55 0.71 8.26 5.33
C VAL A 55 -0.68 7.67 5.62
N PRO A 56 -1.30 7.87 6.79
CA PRO A 56 -2.63 7.32 7.05
C PRO A 56 -3.71 7.89 6.13
N LYS A 57 -3.63 9.19 5.80
CA LYS A 57 -4.57 9.83 4.87
C LYS A 57 -4.40 9.27 3.47
N ALA A 58 -3.15 9.15 3.00
CA ALA A 58 -2.85 8.53 1.72
C ALA A 58 -3.36 7.08 1.67
N LEU A 59 -3.19 6.30 2.75
CA LEU A 59 -3.70 4.93 2.80
C LEU A 59 -5.23 4.86 2.63
N VAL A 60 -5.98 5.73 3.31
CA VAL A 60 -7.44 5.81 3.17
C VAL A 60 -7.84 6.13 1.73
N PHE A 61 -7.21 7.14 1.12
CA PHE A 61 -7.48 7.50 -0.27
C PHE A 61 -7.10 6.38 -1.24
N ALA A 62 -5.99 5.67 -1.01
CA ALA A 62 -5.58 4.52 -1.82
C ALA A 62 -6.63 3.40 -1.77
N VAL A 63 -7.19 3.10 -0.59
CA VAL A 63 -8.23 2.07 -0.42
C VAL A 63 -9.52 2.46 -1.13
N ILE A 64 -10.05 3.66 -0.87
CA ILE A 64 -11.32 4.11 -1.45
C ILE A 64 -11.22 4.17 -2.97
N SER A 65 -10.15 4.80 -3.49
CA SER A 65 -9.95 4.89 -4.93
C SER A 65 -9.66 3.53 -5.56
N GLY A 66 -8.98 2.63 -4.84
CA GLY A 66 -8.72 1.27 -5.29
C GLY A 66 -9.98 0.43 -5.41
N ILE A 67 -10.91 0.54 -4.45
CA ILE A 67 -12.23 -0.12 -4.51
C ILE A 67 -13.03 0.39 -5.71
N TYR A 68 -13.04 1.71 -5.93
CA TYR A 68 -13.72 2.28 -7.10
C TYR A 68 -13.11 1.78 -8.41
N LEU A 69 -11.78 1.76 -8.53
CA LEU A 69 -11.10 1.26 -9.71
C LEU A 69 -11.32 -0.24 -9.91
N LEU A 70 -11.35 -1.04 -8.84
CA LEU A 70 -11.74 -2.44 -8.90
C LEU A 70 -13.12 -2.57 -9.53
N TYR A 71 -14.12 -1.87 -8.97
CA TYR A 71 -15.50 -1.92 -9.47
C TYR A 71 -15.60 -1.58 -10.96
N ILE A 72 -14.94 -0.51 -11.41
CA ILE A 72 -15.00 -0.08 -12.82
C ILE A 72 -14.26 -1.03 -13.76
N ASN A 73 -13.10 -1.58 -13.33
CA ASN A 73 -12.27 -2.41 -14.22
C ASN A 73 -12.60 -3.91 -14.12
N PHE A 74 -13.48 -4.34 -13.21
CA PHE A 74 -13.79 -5.77 -13.03
C PHE A 74 -14.49 -6.38 -14.26
N GLY A 75 -15.38 -5.61 -14.89
CA GLY A 75 -16.16 -6.08 -16.03
C GLY A 75 -17.24 -7.10 -15.66
N VAL A 76 -17.83 -7.71 -16.69
CA VAL A 76 -18.88 -8.74 -16.56
C VAL A 76 -18.23 -10.11 -16.41
N ILE A 77 -18.85 -10.98 -15.61
CA ILE A 77 -18.45 -12.39 -15.51
C ILE A 77 -19.21 -13.14 -16.59
N GLU A 78 -18.48 -13.79 -17.50
CA GLU A 78 -19.07 -14.60 -18.57
C GLU A 78 -19.50 -15.98 -18.04
N ASP A 79 -20.30 -16.70 -18.82
CA ASP A 79 -20.78 -18.05 -18.44
C ASP A 79 -19.63 -19.06 -18.26
N SER A 80 -18.49 -18.82 -18.91
CA SER A 80 -17.25 -19.60 -18.74
C SER A 80 -16.49 -19.30 -17.43
N GLY A 81 -16.95 -18.32 -16.65
CA GLY A 81 -16.36 -17.91 -15.38
C GLY A 81 -15.45 -16.68 -15.47
N LEU A 82 -14.55 -16.55 -14.50
CA LEU A 82 -13.63 -15.40 -14.40
C LEU A 82 -12.50 -15.49 -15.43
N SER A 83 -12.22 -14.39 -16.12
CA SER A 83 -11.04 -14.28 -16.97
C SER A 83 -9.75 -14.27 -16.13
N ASN A 84 -8.62 -14.61 -16.75
CA ASN A 84 -7.31 -14.54 -16.07
C ASN A 84 -7.03 -13.13 -15.53
N PHE A 85 -7.42 -12.08 -16.27
CA PHE A 85 -7.33 -10.70 -15.82
C PHE A 85 -8.16 -10.47 -14.54
N GLN A 86 -9.42 -10.94 -14.50
CA GLN A 86 -10.29 -10.80 -13.33
C GLN A 86 -9.73 -11.56 -12.12
N ILE A 87 -9.20 -12.76 -12.31
CA ILE A 87 -8.55 -13.55 -11.23
C ILE A 87 -7.36 -12.79 -10.65
N LEU A 88 -6.46 -12.28 -11.51
CA LEU A 88 -5.30 -11.50 -11.07
C LEU A 88 -5.72 -10.19 -10.40
N LEU A 89 -6.76 -9.52 -10.91
CA LEU A 89 -7.33 -8.32 -10.32
C LEU A 89 -7.92 -8.59 -8.93
N LEU A 90 -8.59 -9.72 -8.71
CA LEU A 90 -9.07 -10.13 -7.38
C LEU A 90 -7.92 -10.36 -6.41
N ILE A 91 -6.91 -11.14 -6.83
CA ILE A 91 -5.73 -11.41 -5.99
C ILE A 91 -5.08 -10.09 -5.58
N LYS A 92 -4.81 -9.21 -6.56
CA LYS A 92 -4.22 -7.89 -6.32
C LYS A 92 -5.09 -7.06 -5.36
N SER A 93 -6.40 -7.07 -5.56
CA SER A 93 -7.35 -6.34 -4.73
C SER A 93 -7.41 -6.85 -3.30
N ILE A 94 -7.38 -8.16 -3.09
CA ILE A 94 -7.37 -8.78 -1.75
C ILE A 94 -6.09 -8.38 -1.01
N LEU A 95 -4.93 -8.46 -1.66
CA LEU A 95 -3.65 -8.03 -1.05
C LEU A 95 -3.67 -6.53 -0.71
N GLY A 96 -4.16 -5.69 -1.62
CA GLY A 96 -4.27 -4.24 -1.39
C GLY A 96 -5.26 -3.87 -0.28
N LEU A 97 -6.43 -4.50 -0.27
CA LEU A 97 -7.45 -4.31 0.76
C LEU A 97 -6.97 -4.78 2.12
N TRP A 98 -6.27 -5.91 2.18
CA TRP A 98 -5.67 -6.40 3.41
C TRP A 98 -4.65 -5.40 3.98
N LEU A 99 -3.75 -4.86 3.14
CA LEU A 99 -2.81 -3.82 3.55
C LEU A 99 -3.51 -2.55 4.06
N GLY A 100 -4.51 -2.10 3.31
CA GLY A 100 -5.35 -0.95 3.63
C GLY A 100 -6.04 -1.09 4.98
N LEU A 101 -6.79 -2.18 5.14
CA LEU A 101 -7.53 -2.49 6.35
C LEU A 101 -6.58 -2.60 7.55
N ARG A 102 -5.46 -3.33 7.41
CA ARG A 102 -4.46 -3.43 8.47
C ARG A 102 -3.96 -2.06 8.92
N GLY A 103 -3.53 -1.22 7.99
CA GLY A 103 -2.98 0.09 8.32
C GLY A 103 -4.02 1.03 8.93
N ILE A 104 -5.26 1.00 8.43
CA ILE A 104 -6.36 1.80 8.98
C ILE A 104 -6.69 1.35 10.41
N LEU A 105 -6.88 0.05 10.64
CA LEU A 105 -7.16 -0.50 11.97
C LEU A 105 -6.05 -0.16 12.97
N GLN A 106 -4.80 -0.30 12.56
CA GLN A 106 -3.65 -0.01 13.43
C GLN A 106 -3.55 1.48 13.77
N VAL A 107 -3.74 2.37 12.80
CA VAL A 107 -3.51 3.81 13.01
C VAL A 107 -4.71 4.49 13.69
N PHE A 108 -5.93 4.18 13.26
CA PHE A 108 -7.12 4.90 13.73
C PHE A 108 -7.81 4.22 14.92
N PHE A 109 -7.70 2.90 15.04
CA PHE A 109 -8.39 2.14 16.08
C PHE A 109 -7.43 1.52 17.10
N GLY A 110 -6.11 1.61 16.88
CA GLY A 110 -5.10 0.99 17.75
C GLY A 110 -5.15 -0.54 17.75
N ILE A 111 -5.97 -1.14 16.88
CA ILE A 111 -6.13 -2.58 16.76
C ILE A 111 -4.94 -3.09 15.96
N GLN A 112 -4.18 -4.03 16.52
CA GLN A 112 -3.20 -4.80 15.76
C GLN A 112 -3.91 -6.05 15.23
N PRO A 113 -4.39 -6.05 13.98
CA PRO A 113 -5.17 -7.18 13.49
C PRO A 113 -4.34 -8.47 13.36
N PHE A 114 -3.00 -8.41 13.46
CA PHE A 114 -2.11 -9.58 13.29
C PHE A 114 -0.78 -9.48 14.07
N VAL A 115 -0.06 -10.60 14.13
CA VAL A 115 1.18 -10.86 14.91
C VAL A 115 2.41 -10.04 14.44
N PHE A 116 2.38 -9.44 13.24
CA PHE A 116 3.55 -8.77 12.66
C PHE A 116 3.61 -7.27 12.99
N LYS A 117 4.53 -6.90 13.89
CA LYS A 117 4.75 -5.52 14.37
C LYS A 117 5.52 -4.61 13.39
N GLY A 118 6.14 -5.16 12.34
CA GLY A 118 7.03 -4.43 11.44
C GLY A 118 6.40 -4.00 10.10
N HIS A 119 7.13 -3.15 9.35
CA HIS A 119 6.75 -2.69 8.01
C HIS A 119 7.28 -3.58 6.87
N THR A 120 8.03 -4.64 7.17
CA THR A 120 8.62 -5.52 6.16
C THR A 120 7.58 -6.29 5.36
N LEU A 121 6.58 -6.89 6.03
CA LEU A 121 5.50 -7.58 5.35
C LEU A 121 4.68 -6.61 4.47
N PRO A 122 4.24 -5.43 4.97
CA PRO A 122 3.65 -4.41 4.12
C PRO A 122 4.50 -4.03 2.90
N PHE A 123 5.82 -3.90 3.08
CA PHE A 123 6.76 -3.57 2.01
C PHE A 123 6.83 -4.66 0.94
N VAL A 124 6.97 -5.93 1.33
CA VAL A 124 6.97 -7.07 0.40
C VAL A 124 5.67 -7.12 -0.39
N LEU A 125 4.52 -6.94 0.28
CA LEU A 125 3.22 -6.97 -0.37
C LEU A 125 3.04 -5.82 -1.38
N VAL A 126 3.54 -4.62 -1.08
CA VAL A 126 3.54 -3.51 -2.05
C VAL A 126 4.34 -3.89 -3.30
N ILE A 127 5.52 -4.50 -3.14
CA ILE A 127 6.32 -4.98 -4.29
C ILE A 127 5.54 -6.03 -5.08
N THR A 128 4.95 -7.02 -4.40
CA THR A 128 4.14 -8.06 -5.04
C THR A 128 2.97 -7.47 -5.83
N ILE A 129 2.26 -6.49 -5.27
CA ILE A 129 1.13 -5.80 -5.95
C ILE A 129 1.60 -5.05 -7.20
N VAL A 130 2.78 -4.42 -7.16
CA VAL A 130 3.37 -3.74 -8.33
C VAL A 130 3.72 -4.76 -9.42
N LEU A 131 4.37 -5.88 -9.06
CA LEU A 131 4.71 -6.94 -10.01
C LEU A 131 3.46 -7.59 -10.62
N LEU A 132 2.44 -7.89 -9.80
CA LEU A 132 1.14 -8.37 -10.29
C LEU A 132 0.53 -7.39 -11.29
N SER A 133 0.63 -6.09 -11.03
CA SER A 133 0.12 -5.08 -11.95
C SER A 133 0.84 -5.07 -13.30
N GLN A 134 2.10 -5.51 -13.36
CA GLN A 134 2.82 -5.65 -14.63
C GLN A 134 2.41 -6.94 -15.35
N ILE A 135 2.25 -8.05 -14.62
CA ILE A 135 1.80 -9.33 -15.18
C ILE A 135 0.42 -9.17 -15.84
N MET A 136 -0.49 -8.44 -15.19
CA MET A 136 -1.83 -8.15 -15.72
C MET A 136 -1.85 -7.40 -17.06
N TRP A 137 -0.74 -6.79 -17.51
CA TRP A 137 -0.67 -6.17 -18.84
C TRP A 137 -0.48 -7.17 -19.97
N TYR A 138 -0.02 -8.38 -19.64
CA TYR A 138 0.34 -9.43 -20.61
C TYR A 138 -0.69 -10.56 -20.65
N VAL A 139 -1.79 -10.42 -19.92
CA VAL A 139 -2.82 -11.45 -19.71
C VAL A 139 -4.19 -10.82 -19.96
#